data_AF-A0A853BSW7-F1
#
_entry.id   AF-A0A853BSW7-F1
#
_cell.length_a   1.000
_cell.length_b   1.000
_cell.length_c   1.000
_cell.angle_alpha   90.00
_cell.angle_beta   90.00
_cell.angle_gamma   90.00
#
_symmetry.space_group_name_H-M   'P 1'
#
loop_
_entity.id
_entity.type
_entity.pdbx_description
1 polymer ?
#
loop_
_entity_poly.entity_id
_entity_poly.type
_entity_poly.pdbx_seq_one_letter_code
_entity_poly.pdbx_strand_id
1 'polypeptide(L)'
;MEDIARRAGVGVGTLYRRFPDRESLIAAIAESTFEAVLERVRVAVAEEPDAWGALTRFLHHSLELRLSLRFSLSSAGAQALARSVESRQAGRGLAEILSELVRRAQAEGSLRPDVDVGDVLVLLAGILTSPHAFADDGRGDIANRYITLILDGLRAPGASRLPGRPQSFFDVRPFLKARPGEARGPGGDPERP
;
A
#
# COMPACT_ATOMS: atom_id res chain seq x y z
N MET A 1 5.57 15.60 25.92
CA MET A 1 4.40 14.84 26.43
C MET A 1 3.49 15.73 27.26
N GLU A 2 4.02 16.55 28.17
CA GLU A 2 3.24 17.48 29.00
C GLU A 2 2.38 18.47 28.20
N ASP A 3 2.96 19.11 27.18
CA ASP A 3 2.20 20.02 26.31
C ASP A 3 1.08 19.32 25.52
N ILE A 4 1.31 18.07 25.12
CA ILE A 4 0.31 17.25 24.41
C ILE A 4 -0.81 16.90 25.37
N ALA A 5 -0.48 16.46 26.59
CA ALA A 5 -1.44 16.15 27.64
C ALA A 5 -2.31 17.37 27.99
N ARG A 6 -1.68 18.54 28.15
CA ARG A 6 -2.36 19.82 28.38
C ARG A 6 -3.32 20.18 27.25
N ARG A 7 -2.87 20.07 25.99
CA ARG A 7 -3.70 20.35 24.80
C ARG A 7 -4.84 19.35 24.61
N ALA A 8 -4.63 18.09 25.00
CA ALA A 8 -5.63 17.03 24.90
C ALA A 8 -6.56 16.95 26.13
N GLY A 9 -6.35 17.79 27.15
CA GLY A 9 -7.16 17.79 28.37
C GLY A 9 -7.00 16.53 29.23
N VAL A 10 -5.89 15.80 29.09
CA VAL A 10 -5.62 14.57 29.85
C VAL A 10 -4.48 14.77 30.85
N GLY A 11 -4.52 14.06 31.98
CA GLY A 11 -3.40 14.06 32.92
C GLY A 11 -2.14 13.43 32.31
N VAL A 12 -0.97 14.03 32.58
CA VAL A 12 0.34 13.54 32.08
C VAL A 12 0.58 12.08 32.47
N GLY A 13 0.24 11.68 33.69
CA GLY A 13 0.34 10.28 34.15
C GLY A 13 -0.63 9.32 33.47
N THR A 14 -1.74 9.80 32.91
CA THR A 14 -2.64 8.98 32.08
C THR A 14 -2.06 8.80 30.68
N LEU A 15 -1.49 9.86 30.10
CA LEU A 15 -0.83 9.79 28.80
C LEU A 15 0.40 8.87 28.84
N TYR A 16 1.26 9.00 29.87
CA TYR A 16 2.43 8.12 30.06
C TYR A 16 2.06 6.66 30.35
N ARG A 17 0.96 6.39 31.07
CA ARG A 17 0.48 5.02 31.30
C ARG A 17 0.07 4.32 30.01
N ARG A 18 -0.46 5.06 29.04
CA ARG A 18 -0.91 4.50 27.75
C ARG A 18 0.18 4.56 26.67
N PHE A 19 1.06 5.56 26.75
CA PHE A 19 2.16 5.79 25.82
C PHE A 19 3.42 6.12 26.62
N PRO A 20 4.21 5.09 27.00
CA PRO A 20 5.38 5.25 27.88
C PRO A 20 6.41 6.25 27.38
N ASP A 21 6.49 6.43 26.06
CA ASP A 21 7.40 7.36 25.41
C ASP A 21 6.73 8.05 24.20
N ARG A 22 7.41 9.06 23.67
CA ARG A 22 6.92 9.83 22.52
C ARG A 22 6.77 8.98 21.26
N GLU A 23 7.60 7.94 21.08
CA GLU A 23 7.55 7.08 19.90
C GLU A 23 6.32 6.17 19.93
N SER A 24 5.94 5.64 21.09
CA SER A 24 4.73 4.83 21.29
C SER A 24 3.45 5.63 21.01
N LEU A 25 3.40 6.91 21.43
CA LEU A 25 2.30 7.82 21.10
C LEU A 25 2.23 8.06 19.59
N ILE A 26 3.38 8.34 18.98
CA ILE A 26 3.47 8.59 17.54
C ILE A 26 3.05 7.37 16.73
N ALA A 27 3.45 6.16 17.15
CA ALA A 27 3.05 4.91 16.51
C ALA A 27 1.54 4.70 16.56
N ALA A 28 0.91 4.96 17.72
CA ALA A 28 -0.54 4.85 17.87
C ALA A 28 -1.31 5.88 17.04
N ILE A 29 -0.80 7.12 16.94
CA ILE A 29 -1.38 8.15 16.04
C ILE A 29 -1.26 7.70 14.58
N ALA A 30 -0.11 7.16 14.19
CA ALA A 30 0.13 6.66 12.84
C ALA A 30 -0.84 5.52 12.49
N GLU A 31 -1.00 4.55 13.38
CA GLU A 31 -1.95 3.44 13.23
C GLU A 31 -3.40 3.94 13.07
N SER A 32 -3.86 4.82 13.96
CA SER A 32 -5.21 5.39 13.88
C SER A 32 -5.42 6.21 12.60
N THR A 33 -4.40 6.97 12.16
CA THR A 33 -4.46 7.71 10.90
C THR A 33 -4.57 6.77 9.71
N PHE A 34 -3.81 5.68 9.72
CA PHE A 34 -3.86 4.66 8.68
C PHE A 34 -5.22 3.96 8.62
N GLU A 35 -5.80 3.57 9.75
CA GLU A 35 -7.14 3.00 9.81
C GLU A 35 -8.20 3.95 9.26
N ALA A 36 -8.14 5.24 9.62
CA ALA A 36 -9.05 6.25 9.10
C ALA A 36 -8.93 6.43 7.59
N VAL A 37 -7.70 6.37 7.05
CA VAL A 37 -7.48 6.38 5.60
C VAL A 37 -8.04 5.12 4.96
N LEU A 38 -7.73 3.94 5.50
CA LEU A 38 -8.25 2.67 4.97
C LEU A 38 -9.77 2.67 4.92
N GLU A 39 -10.43 3.24 5.92
CA GLU A 39 -11.87 3.36 5.92
C GLU A 39 -12.38 4.30 4.82
N ARG A 40 -11.72 5.42 4.57
CA ARG A 40 -12.04 6.28 3.43
C ARG A 40 -11.87 5.56 2.10
N VAL A 41 -10.80 4.76 1.96
CA VAL A 41 -10.60 3.92 0.78
C VAL A 41 -11.75 2.94 0.62
N ARG A 42 -12.16 2.25 1.69
CA ARG A 42 -13.30 1.31 1.66
C ARG A 42 -14.58 1.98 1.22
N VAL A 43 -14.92 3.13 1.80
CA VAL A 43 -16.12 3.90 1.44
C VAL A 43 -16.05 4.32 -0.02
N ALA A 44 -14.93 4.92 -0.44
CA ALA A 44 -14.71 5.34 -1.82
C ALA A 44 -14.83 4.20 -2.83
N VAL A 45 -14.31 3.02 -2.48
CA VAL A 45 -14.41 1.80 -3.27
C VAL A 45 -15.85 1.28 -3.33
N ALA A 46 -16.59 1.35 -2.22
CA ALA A 46 -17.97 0.88 -2.14
C ALA A 46 -18.97 1.77 -2.89
N GLU A 47 -18.61 3.03 -3.15
CA GLU A 47 -19.39 3.97 -3.97
C GLU A 47 -19.33 3.66 -5.47
N GLU A 48 -18.35 2.88 -5.92
CA GLU A 48 -18.17 2.58 -7.33
C GLU A 48 -19.22 1.57 -7.84
N PRO A 49 -19.80 1.80 -9.03
CA PRO A 49 -20.87 0.97 -9.56
C PRO A 49 -20.41 -0.41 -10.00
N ASP A 50 -19.11 -0.56 -10.31
CA ASP A 50 -18.50 -1.79 -10.79
C ASP A 50 -17.11 -2.02 -10.14
N ALA A 51 -16.63 -3.27 -10.20
CA ALA A 51 -15.38 -3.64 -9.53
C ALA A 51 -14.13 -3.07 -10.21
N TRP A 52 -14.21 -2.74 -11.50
CA TRP A 52 -13.11 -2.11 -12.22
C TRP A 52 -12.90 -0.65 -11.80
N GLY A 53 -13.99 0.11 -11.68
CA GLY A 53 -13.99 1.47 -11.14
C GLY A 53 -13.45 1.48 -9.71
N ALA A 54 -13.91 0.54 -8.88
CA ALA A 54 -13.38 0.33 -7.54
C ALA A 54 -11.87 0.06 -7.51
N LEU A 55 -11.36 -0.85 -8.35
CA LEU A 55 -9.93 -1.14 -8.45
C LEU A 55 -9.14 0.08 -8.93
N THR A 56 -9.65 0.77 -9.94
CA THR A 56 -9.05 1.99 -10.50
C THR A 56 -8.91 3.06 -9.42
N ARG A 57 -10.01 3.36 -8.72
CA ARG A 57 -10.04 4.33 -7.63
C ARG A 57 -9.11 3.95 -6.48
N PHE A 58 -9.05 2.67 -6.14
CA PHE A 58 -8.11 2.15 -5.14
C PHE A 58 -6.65 2.46 -5.51
N LEU A 59 -6.24 2.19 -6.74
CA LEU A 59 -4.86 2.39 -7.20
C LEU A 59 -4.48 3.88 -7.22
N HIS A 60 -5.38 4.76 -7.69
CA HIS A 60 -5.15 6.20 -7.67
C HIS A 60 -5.06 6.76 -6.25
N HIS A 61 -5.97 6.35 -5.35
CA HIS A 61 -5.97 6.82 -3.98
C HIS A 61 -4.72 6.35 -3.20
N SER A 62 -4.13 5.23 -3.59
CA SER A 62 -2.85 4.77 -3.04
C SER A 62 -1.70 5.75 -3.34
N LEU A 63 -1.73 6.45 -4.49
CA LEU A 63 -0.76 7.51 -4.82
C LEU A 63 -0.96 8.74 -3.93
N GLU A 64 -2.20 9.17 -3.74
CA GLU A 64 -2.56 10.31 -2.89
C GLU A 64 -2.14 10.07 -1.44
N LEU A 65 -2.35 8.84 -0.95
CA LEU A 65 -1.90 8.43 0.36
C LEU A 65 -0.38 8.53 0.48
N ARG A 66 0.36 8.02 -0.52
CA ARG A 66 1.83 8.09 -0.51
C ARG A 66 2.34 9.53 -0.44
N LEU A 67 1.72 10.46 -1.17
CA LEU A 67 2.05 11.89 -1.13
C LEU A 67 1.70 12.53 0.21
N SER A 68 0.47 12.30 0.70
CA SER A 68 -0.02 12.82 1.99
C SER A 68 0.86 12.36 3.15
N LEU A 69 1.27 11.10 3.10
CA LEU A 69 2.28 10.58 4.00
C LEU A 69 3.60 11.31 3.75
N ARG A 70 4.21 11.29 2.55
CA ARG A 70 5.51 11.96 2.30
C ARG A 70 5.63 13.36 2.91
N PHE A 71 4.59 14.21 2.80
CA PHE A 71 4.57 15.55 3.41
C PHE A 71 4.49 15.54 4.94
N SER A 72 3.83 14.54 5.53
CA SER A 72 3.79 14.27 6.98
C SER A 72 5.03 13.52 7.50
N LEU A 73 5.79 12.88 6.60
CA LEU A 73 6.79 11.84 6.89
C LEU A 73 8.25 12.37 7.04
N SER A 74 8.50 13.67 7.16
CA SER A 74 9.83 14.18 7.54
C SER A 74 10.19 13.97 9.03
N SER A 75 9.32 13.31 9.79
CA SER A 75 9.40 13.14 11.24
C SER A 75 9.50 11.66 11.66
N ALA A 76 9.92 11.39 12.90
CA ALA A 76 9.99 10.03 13.48
C ALA A 76 8.69 9.21 13.37
N GLY A 77 7.54 9.87 13.22
CA GLY A 77 6.26 9.19 12.96
C GLY A 77 6.16 8.51 11.61
N ALA A 78 7.07 8.84 10.70
CA ALA A 78 7.15 8.19 9.42
C ALA A 78 7.67 6.78 9.46
N GLN A 79 8.72 6.60 10.24
CA GLN A 79 9.32 5.30 10.46
C GLN A 79 8.38 4.45 11.31
N ALA A 80 7.64 5.06 12.25
CA ALA A 80 6.60 4.39 13.01
C ALA A 80 5.42 3.94 12.13
N LEU A 81 4.95 4.77 11.19
CA LEU A 81 3.90 4.39 10.24
C LEU A 81 4.36 3.30 9.27
N ALA A 82 5.58 3.37 8.74
CA ALA A 82 6.14 2.28 7.93
C ALA A 82 6.16 0.96 8.72
N ARG A 83 6.56 1.02 10.00
CA ARG A 83 6.52 -0.12 10.94
C ARG A 83 5.11 -0.56 11.35
N SER A 84 4.10 0.33 11.29
CA SER A 84 2.71 -0.02 11.60
C SER A 84 1.95 -0.53 10.38
N VAL A 85 2.32 -0.14 9.16
CA VAL A 85 1.88 -0.81 7.93
C VAL A 85 2.44 -2.24 7.87
N GLU A 86 3.63 -2.47 8.45
CA GLU A 86 4.16 -3.82 8.74
C GLU A 86 3.35 -4.58 9.82
N SER A 87 2.44 -3.92 10.55
CA SER A 87 1.52 -4.58 11.48
C SER A 87 0.63 -5.55 10.70
N ARG A 88 0.67 -6.80 11.12
CA ARG A 88 0.12 -7.96 10.38
C ARG A 88 -1.38 -7.87 10.10
N GLN A 89 -2.13 -7.00 10.78
CA GLN A 89 -3.58 -6.90 10.71
C GLN A 89 -4.04 -6.00 9.55
N ALA A 90 -3.48 -4.80 9.44
CA ALA A 90 -3.97 -3.79 8.51
C ALA A 90 -3.60 -4.12 7.05
N GLY A 91 -2.39 -4.64 6.82
CA GLY A 91 -1.96 -5.12 5.50
C GLY A 91 -2.76 -6.35 5.00
N ARG A 92 -3.29 -7.19 5.90
CA ARG A 92 -4.17 -8.31 5.52
C ARG A 92 -5.54 -7.83 5.08
N GLY A 93 -6.15 -6.94 5.84
CA GLY A 93 -7.48 -6.41 5.49
C GLY A 93 -7.48 -5.71 4.13
N LEU A 94 -6.40 -5.00 3.79
CA LEU A 94 -6.25 -4.39 2.47
C LEU A 94 -6.11 -5.41 1.35
N ALA A 95 -5.30 -6.45 1.55
CA ALA A 95 -5.12 -7.52 0.58
C ALA A 95 -6.43 -8.31 0.34
N GLU A 96 -7.24 -8.51 1.37
CA GLU A 96 -8.56 -9.17 1.26
C GLU A 96 -9.53 -8.35 0.40
N ILE A 97 -9.59 -7.02 0.63
CA ILE A 97 -10.41 -6.12 -0.18
C ILE A 97 -9.97 -6.16 -1.64
N LEU A 98 -8.67 -6.09 -1.90
CA LEU A 98 -8.15 -6.12 -3.27
C LEU A 98 -8.42 -7.46 -3.94
N SER A 99 -8.25 -8.57 -3.21
CA SER A 99 -8.55 -9.91 -3.72
C SER A 99 -10.01 -10.00 -4.18
N GLU A 100 -10.93 -9.45 -3.39
CA GLU A 100 -12.35 -9.44 -3.75
C GLU A 100 -12.64 -8.55 -4.96
N LEU A 101 -12.00 -7.39 -5.08
CA LEU A 101 -12.13 -6.53 -6.26
C LEU A 101 -11.61 -7.21 -7.52
N VAL A 102 -10.43 -7.85 -7.46
CA VAL A 102 -9.87 -8.62 -8.58
C VAL A 102 -10.83 -9.72 -9.02
N ARG A 103 -11.34 -10.51 -8.08
CA ARG A 103 -12.29 -11.60 -8.36
C ARG A 103 -13.57 -11.08 -9.00
N ARG A 104 -14.14 -9.99 -8.50
CA ARG A 104 -15.35 -9.38 -9.05
C ARG A 104 -15.13 -8.78 -10.43
N ALA A 105 -14.02 -8.07 -10.64
CA ALA A 105 -13.69 -7.50 -11.95
C ALA A 105 -13.45 -8.58 -13.01
N GLN A 106 -12.90 -9.74 -12.62
CA GLN A 106 -12.83 -10.92 -13.50
C GLN A 106 -14.20 -11.48 -13.82
N ALA A 107 -15.09 -11.60 -12.82
CA ALA A 107 -16.45 -12.08 -13.02
C ALA A 107 -17.28 -11.14 -13.92
N GLU A 108 -17.04 -9.83 -13.82
CA GLU A 108 -17.62 -8.80 -14.69
C GLU A 108 -17.00 -8.77 -16.09
N GLY A 109 -15.89 -9.49 -16.31
CA GLY A 109 -15.17 -9.53 -17.58
C GLY A 109 -14.39 -8.25 -17.90
N SER A 110 -14.15 -7.39 -16.90
CA SER A 110 -13.41 -6.13 -17.04
C SER A 110 -11.92 -6.28 -16.77
N LEU A 111 -11.53 -7.26 -15.95
CA LEU A 111 -10.14 -7.59 -15.62
C LEU A 111 -9.74 -8.96 -16.21
N ARG A 112 -8.53 -9.04 -16.77
CA ARG A 112 -8.01 -10.25 -17.42
C ARG A 112 -7.95 -11.47 -16.46
N PRO A 113 -8.21 -12.70 -16.90
CA PRO A 113 -8.34 -13.86 -16.00
C PRO A 113 -6.99 -14.46 -15.56
N ASP A 114 -5.88 -14.06 -16.18
CA ASP A 114 -4.53 -14.59 -15.94
C ASP A 114 -3.69 -13.70 -15.03
N VAL A 115 -4.33 -12.93 -14.14
CA VAL A 115 -3.69 -12.17 -13.04
C VAL A 115 -4.38 -12.44 -11.71
N ASP A 116 -3.66 -12.23 -10.61
CA ASP A 116 -4.19 -12.31 -9.26
C ASP A 116 -3.70 -11.11 -8.43
N VAL A 117 -4.19 -10.97 -7.19
CA VAL A 117 -3.95 -9.83 -6.31
C VAL A 117 -2.46 -9.54 -6.07
N GLY A 118 -1.61 -10.57 -6.07
CA GLY A 118 -0.17 -10.41 -5.87
C GLY A 118 0.49 -9.67 -7.03
N ASP A 119 0.04 -9.90 -8.26
CA ASP A 119 0.53 -9.18 -9.44
C ASP A 119 0.23 -7.67 -9.31
N VAL A 120 -1.00 -7.34 -8.92
CA VAL A 120 -1.45 -5.96 -8.70
C VAL A 120 -0.65 -5.29 -7.59
N LEU A 121 -0.44 -5.98 -6.47
CA LEU A 121 0.29 -5.45 -5.32
C LEU A 121 1.76 -5.18 -5.63
N VAL A 122 2.43 -6.06 -6.38
CA VAL A 122 3.83 -5.86 -6.77
C VAL A 122 3.98 -4.66 -7.70
N LEU A 123 3.09 -4.53 -8.69
CA LEU A 123 3.09 -3.39 -9.61
C LEU A 123 2.85 -2.06 -8.88
N LEU A 124 1.86 -2.04 -7.99
CA LEU A 124 1.59 -0.86 -7.16
C LEU A 124 2.79 -0.52 -6.26
N ALA A 125 3.36 -1.50 -5.56
CA ALA A 125 4.52 -1.29 -4.70
C ALA A 125 5.72 -0.73 -5.47
N GLY A 126 5.96 -1.22 -6.70
CA GLY A 126 7.01 -0.70 -7.59
C GLY A 126 6.85 0.78 -7.89
N ILE A 127 5.62 1.25 -8.13
CA ILE A 127 5.35 2.69 -8.33
C ILE A 127 5.53 3.46 -7.03
N LEU A 128 4.91 3.02 -5.93
CA LEU A 128 4.92 3.72 -4.65
C LEU A 128 6.33 3.91 -4.06
N THR A 129 7.25 3.02 -4.42
CA THR A 129 8.66 3.06 -4.00
C THR A 129 9.59 3.71 -5.03
N SER A 130 9.13 3.94 -6.26
CA SER A 130 9.94 4.55 -7.32
C SER A 130 10.21 6.04 -7.03
N PRO A 131 11.48 6.46 -6.89
CA PRO A 131 11.81 7.88 -6.75
C PRO A 131 11.41 8.69 -7.99
N HIS A 132 11.51 8.07 -9.18
CA HIS A 132 11.18 8.71 -10.45
C HIS A 132 9.68 8.99 -10.58
N ALA A 133 8.82 8.08 -10.09
CA ALA A 133 7.36 8.26 -10.16
C ALA A 133 6.87 9.52 -9.40
N PHE A 134 7.65 9.99 -8.43
CA PHE A 134 7.33 11.15 -7.59
C PHE A 134 8.42 12.24 -7.66
N ALA A 135 9.19 12.27 -8.75
CA ALA A 135 10.15 13.34 -8.98
C ALA A 135 9.40 14.64 -9.35
N ASP A 136 9.84 15.76 -8.78
CA ASP A 136 9.38 17.10 -9.18
C ASP A 136 10.34 17.66 -10.22
N ASP A 137 10.27 17.11 -11.44
CA ASP A 137 11.18 17.45 -12.54
C ASP A 137 10.47 18.19 -13.70
N GLY A 138 9.27 18.71 -13.43
CA GLY A 138 8.46 19.47 -14.38
C GLY A 138 7.77 18.63 -15.46
N ARG A 139 7.86 17.29 -15.43
CA ARG A 139 7.22 16.40 -16.41
C ARG A 139 5.75 16.04 -16.11
N GLY A 140 5.19 16.59 -15.03
CA GLY A 140 3.79 16.36 -14.64
C GLY A 140 3.59 15.06 -13.84
N ASP A 141 2.37 14.53 -13.90
CA ASP A 141 1.91 13.46 -13.01
C ASP A 141 2.34 12.04 -13.45
N ILE A 142 3.64 11.76 -13.32
CA ILE A 142 4.26 10.50 -13.74
C ILE A 142 3.70 9.29 -13.00
N ALA A 143 3.38 9.42 -11.71
CA ALA A 143 2.77 8.34 -10.93
C ALA A 143 1.42 7.93 -11.51
N ASN A 144 0.54 8.90 -11.81
CA ASN A 144 -0.75 8.61 -12.44
C ASN A 144 -0.58 7.99 -13.83
N ARG A 145 0.40 8.46 -14.62
CA ARG A 145 0.73 7.85 -15.91
C ARG A 145 1.07 6.37 -15.78
N TYR A 146 1.88 5.97 -14.80
CA TYR A 146 2.21 4.57 -14.59
C TYR A 146 1.02 3.74 -14.09
N ILE A 147 0.15 4.30 -13.25
CA ILE A 147 -1.10 3.64 -12.86
C ILE A 147 -2.00 3.41 -14.07
N THR A 148 -2.17 4.40 -14.95
CA THR A 148 -2.95 4.24 -16.19
C THR A 148 -2.38 3.12 -17.07
N LEU A 149 -1.04 3.07 -17.25
CA LEU A 149 -0.40 2.01 -18.04
C LEU A 149 -0.62 0.61 -17.43
N ILE A 150 -0.58 0.49 -16.10
CA ILE A 150 -0.89 -0.78 -15.42
C ILE A 150 -2.36 -1.15 -15.64
N LEU A 151 -3.27 -0.20 -15.43
CA LEU A 151 -4.71 -0.42 -15.61
C LEU A 151 -5.01 -0.89 -17.04
N ASP A 152 -4.44 -0.26 -18.05
CA ASP A 152 -4.61 -0.69 -19.44
C ASP A 152 -4.08 -2.12 -19.67
N GLY A 153 -2.95 -2.49 -19.06
CA GLY A 153 -2.38 -3.84 -19.14
C GLY A 153 -3.16 -4.92 -18.38
N LEU A 154 -3.93 -4.54 -17.36
CA LEU A 154 -4.79 -5.42 -16.56
C LEU A 154 -6.18 -5.61 -17.16
N ARG A 155 -6.59 -4.74 -18.08
CA ARG A 155 -7.94 -4.75 -18.63
C ARG A 155 -8.18 -5.96 -19.53
N ALA A 156 -9.40 -6.49 -19.49
CA ALA A 156 -9.85 -7.55 -20.39
C ALA A 156 -10.42 -7.00 -21.71
N PRO A 157 -10.28 -7.73 -22.83
CA PRO A 157 -9.39 -8.88 -22.99
C PRO A 157 -7.93 -8.44 -23.01
N GLY A 158 -7.04 -9.22 -22.37
CA GLY A 158 -5.60 -8.96 -22.44
C GLY A 158 -5.09 -9.15 -23.86
N ALA A 159 -4.18 -8.28 -24.32
CA ALA A 159 -3.61 -8.35 -25.68
C ALA A 159 -2.79 -9.62 -25.96
N SER A 160 -2.25 -10.25 -24.91
CA SER A 160 -1.51 -11.50 -24.95
C SER A 160 -1.71 -12.23 -23.62
N ARG A 161 -1.43 -13.54 -23.56
CA ARG A 161 -1.42 -14.31 -22.30
C ARG A 161 -0.15 -14.00 -21.50
N LEU A 162 -0.26 -13.78 -20.19
CA LEU A 162 0.92 -13.63 -19.34
C LEU A 162 1.67 -14.96 -19.20
N PRO A 163 3.01 -14.93 -19.17
CA PRO A 163 3.80 -16.11 -18.86
C PRO A 163 3.68 -16.48 -17.38
N GLY A 164 3.77 -17.78 -17.07
CA GLY A 164 3.72 -18.29 -15.70
C GLY A 164 2.29 -18.37 -15.13
N ARG A 165 2.20 -18.55 -13.80
CA ARG A 165 0.93 -18.55 -13.07
C ARG A 165 0.69 -17.18 -12.41
N PRO A 166 -0.58 -16.78 -12.23
CA PRO A 166 -0.93 -15.63 -11.40
C PRO A 166 -0.29 -15.70 -10.01
N GLN A 167 0.09 -14.54 -9.48
CA GLN A 167 0.75 -14.43 -8.17
C GLN A 167 -0.29 -14.11 -7.09
N SER A 168 -0.37 -14.95 -6.07
CA SER A 168 -1.24 -14.70 -4.91
C SER A 168 -0.60 -13.71 -3.94
N PHE A 169 -1.39 -13.16 -3.01
CA PHE A 169 -0.86 -12.36 -1.91
C PHE A 169 0.24 -13.11 -1.12
N PHE A 170 0.09 -14.42 -0.93
CA PHE A 170 1.06 -15.22 -0.17
C PHE A 170 2.41 -15.36 -0.88
N ASP A 171 2.40 -15.43 -2.22
CA ASP A 171 3.61 -15.52 -3.04
C ASP A 171 4.44 -14.24 -2.90
N VAL A 172 3.78 -13.07 -2.89
CA VAL A 172 4.45 -11.76 -2.91
C VAL A 172 4.71 -11.17 -1.53
N ARG A 173 4.01 -11.65 -0.49
CA ARG A 173 4.11 -11.12 0.89
C ARG A 173 5.56 -11.00 1.42
N PRO A 174 6.49 -11.94 1.17
CA PRO A 174 7.88 -11.78 1.62
C PRO A 174 8.57 -10.58 0.97
N PHE A 175 8.29 -10.29 -0.30
CA PHE A 175 8.91 -9.21 -1.07
C PHE A 175 8.33 -7.85 -0.73
N LEU A 176 7.03 -7.77 -0.46
CA LEU A 176 6.37 -6.55 0.01
C LEU A 176 6.86 -6.11 1.40
N LYS A 177 7.48 -7.03 2.15
CA LYS A 177 8.09 -6.77 3.47
C LYS A 177 9.59 -6.49 3.41
N ALA A 178 10.26 -6.85 2.31
CA ALA A 178 11.70 -6.68 2.20
C ALA A 178 12.04 -5.21 1.95
N ARG A 179 13.07 -4.69 2.62
CA ARG A 179 13.57 -3.34 2.33
C ARG A 179 14.17 -3.29 0.92
N PRO A 180 14.13 -2.13 0.23
CA PRO A 180 14.91 -1.96 -0.99
C PRO A 180 16.39 -2.22 -0.67
N GLY A 181 16.94 -3.32 -1.22
CA GLY A 181 18.31 -3.80 -1.00
C GLY A 181 18.45 -5.14 -0.26
N GLU A 182 17.39 -5.70 0.34
CA GLU A 182 17.46 -6.97 1.08
C GLU A 182 16.96 -8.20 0.30
N ALA A 183 16.44 -8.01 -0.92
CA ALA A 183 16.04 -9.12 -1.78
C ALA A 183 17.30 -9.82 -2.34
N ARG A 184 17.88 -10.75 -1.57
CA ARG A 184 18.77 -11.78 -2.14
C ARG A 184 17.93 -12.70 -3.02
N GLY A 185 18.24 -12.73 -4.31
CA GLY A 185 17.63 -13.68 -5.25
C GLY A 185 17.83 -15.13 -4.80
N PRO A 186 16.92 -16.04 -5.15
CA PRO A 186 17.09 -17.45 -4.83
C PRO A 186 18.17 -18.03 -5.76
N GLY A 187 19.28 -18.51 -5.20
CA GLY A 187 20.26 -19.32 -5.92
C GLY A 187 21.62 -18.68 -6.14
N GLY A 188 22.31 -18.30 -5.06
CA GLY A 188 23.77 -18.33 -5.05
C GLY A 188 24.19 -19.64 -4.39
N ASP A 189 24.43 -20.68 -5.19
CA ASP A 189 25.03 -21.92 -4.70
C ASP A 189 26.49 -21.61 -4.31
N PRO A 190 26.91 -21.81 -3.05
CA PRO A 190 28.28 -21.56 -2.66
C PRO A 190 29.15 -22.70 -3.17
N GLU A 191 30.18 -22.32 -3.92
CA GLU A 191 31.47 -23.01 -4.12
C GLU A 191 31.51 -24.54 -4.07
N ARG A 192 32.06 -25.13 -5.13
CA ARG A 192 32.90 -26.33 -5.03
C ARG A 192 33.93 -26.37 -6.16
N PRO A 193 35.08 -27.04 -5.93
CA PRO A 193 36.37 -26.43 -5.61
C PRO A 193 37.28 -26.21 -6.82
#